data_AF-A0A526XN36-F1
#
_entry.id   AF-A0A526XN36-F1
#
_cell.length_a   1.000
_cell.length_b   1.000
_cell.length_c   1.000
_cell.angle_alpha   90.00
_cell.angle_beta   90.00
_cell.angle_gamma   90.00
#
_symmetry.space_group_name_H-M   'P 1'
#
loop_
_entity.id
_entity.type
_entity.pdbx_description
1 polymer ?
#
loop_
_entity_poly.entity_id
_entity_poly.type
_entity_poly.pdbx_seq_one_letter_code
_entity_poly.pdbx_strand_id
1 'polypeptide(L)'
;VCMRAIAGDKDLEVGFAKDRPALAGSRARLPELPKKASKADIAITRGLGDSMALKRACHDTRIHTRLAPEGKQARAIYDAVEQ
;
A
#
# COMPACT_ATOMS: atom_id res chain seq x y z
N VAL A 1 -0.99 12.25 8.55
CA VAL A 1 -0.04 11.28 7.94
C VAL A 1 0.17 11.66 6.48
N CYS A 2 1.41 11.71 6.00
CA CYS A 2 1.76 12.18 4.64
C CYS A 2 1.36 11.22 3.51
N MET A 3 0.69 10.11 3.84
CA MET A 3 0.33 9.04 2.92
C MET A 3 -0.40 9.54 1.65
N ARG A 4 -1.36 10.46 1.79
CA ARG A 4 -2.09 11.06 0.65
C ARG A 4 -1.17 11.86 -0.28
N ALA A 5 -0.20 12.58 0.30
CA ALA A 5 0.75 13.37 -0.46
C ALA A 5 1.76 12.48 -1.20
N ILE A 6 2.24 11.41 -0.54
CA ILE A 6 3.21 10.46 -1.13
C ILE A 6 2.54 9.61 -2.22
N ALA A 7 1.28 9.23 -2.05
CA ALA A 7 0.54 8.44 -3.03
C ALA A 7 0.14 9.24 -4.28
N GLY A 8 0.22 10.57 -4.25
CA GLY A 8 -0.24 11.44 -5.34
C GLY A 8 -1.76 11.43 -5.58
N ASP A 9 -2.52 10.72 -4.73
CA ASP A 9 -3.95 10.47 -4.88
C ASP A 9 -4.73 11.24 -3.81
N LYS A 10 -5.47 12.26 -4.25
CA LYS A 10 -6.25 13.15 -3.37
C LYS A 10 -7.48 12.44 -2.80
N ASP A 11 -7.97 11.40 -3.48
CA ASP A 11 -9.15 10.64 -3.09
C ASP A 11 -8.78 9.40 -2.27
N LEU A 12 -7.50 9.24 -1.92
CA LEU A 12 -7.05 8.16 -1.04
C LEU A 12 -7.60 8.36 0.39
N GLU A 13 -8.49 7.46 0.79
CA GLU A 13 -9.01 7.36 2.16
C GLU A 13 -8.04 6.56 3.04
N VAL A 14 -7.65 7.14 4.17
CA VAL A 14 -6.76 6.47 5.15
C VAL A 14 -7.56 6.20 6.42
N GLY A 15 -7.81 4.93 6.72
CA GLY A 15 -8.44 4.47 7.95
C GLY A 15 -7.44 3.84 8.91
N PHE A 16 -7.69 3.94 10.21
CA PHE A 16 -6.93 3.25 11.26
C PHE A 16 -7.80 2.15 11.85
N ALA A 17 -7.29 0.92 11.88
CA ALA A 17 -8.01 -0.24 12.39
C ALA A 17 -7.06 -1.20 13.12
N LYS A 18 -7.59 -2.05 14.01
CA LYS A 18 -6.82 -3.12 14.66
C LYS A 18 -6.51 -4.30 13.74
N ASP A 19 -7.10 -4.31 12.55
CA ASP A 19 -6.94 -5.38 11.56
C ASP A 19 -5.64 -5.27 10.76
N ARG A 20 -5.37 -6.31 9.95
CA ARG A 20 -4.17 -6.35 9.11
C ARG A 20 -4.08 -5.12 8.20
N PRO A 21 -2.87 -4.53 8.07
CA PRO A 21 -2.63 -3.45 7.13
C PRO A 21 -3.02 -3.89 5.72
N ALA A 22 -3.78 -3.06 5.01
CA ALA A 22 -4.24 -3.40 3.67
C ALA A 22 -4.43 -2.14 2.83
N LEU A 23 -4.09 -2.24 1.55
CA LEU A 23 -4.36 -1.23 0.54
C LEU A 23 -5.26 -1.87 -0.52
N ALA A 24 -6.48 -1.33 -0.69
CA ALA A 24 -7.43 -1.82 -1.67
C ALA A 24 -8.05 -0.63 -2.41
N GLY A 25 -7.78 -0.53 -3.71
CA GLY A 25 -8.24 0.58 -4.54
C GLY A 25 -7.76 1.94 -3.99
N SER A 26 -8.71 2.80 -3.64
CA SER A 26 -8.48 4.12 -3.05
C SER A 26 -8.55 4.13 -1.51
N ARG A 27 -8.59 2.96 -0.85
CA ARG A 27 -8.67 2.88 0.60
C ARG A 27 -7.46 2.17 1.20
N ALA A 28 -6.73 2.89 2.03
CA ALA A 28 -5.64 2.39 2.84
C ALA A 28 -6.10 2.18 4.28
N ARG A 29 -5.70 1.05 4.86
CA ARG A 29 -5.90 0.73 6.28
C ARG A 29 -4.55 0.58 6.95
N LEU A 30 -4.31 1.42 7.94
CA LEU A 30 -3.14 1.40 8.79
C LEU A 30 -3.49 0.83 10.17
N PRO A 31 -2.52 0.23 10.87
CA PRO A 31 -2.74 -0.22 12.23
C PRO A 31 -3.09 0.96 13.15
N GLU A 32 -4.04 0.73 14.04
CA GLU A 32 -4.39 1.69 15.09
C GLU A 32 -3.23 1.86 16.07
N LEU A 33 -2.82 3.11 16.31
CA LEU A 33 -1.80 3.43 17.30
C LEU A 33 -2.38 3.29 18.71
N PRO A 34 -1.65 2.67 19.66
CA PRO A 34 -2.11 2.63 21.04
C PRO A 34 -2.18 4.04 21.66
N LYS A 35 -3.06 4.24 22.64
CA LYS A 35 -3.25 5.54 23.34
C LYS A 35 -1.95 6.13 23.91
N LYS A 36 -0.97 5.28 24.24
CA LYS A 36 0.42 5.64 24.54
C LYS A 36 1.33 5.01 23.50
N ALA A 37 1.41 5.62 22.32
CA ALA A 37 2.30 5.17 21.26
C ALA A 37 3.76 5.48 21.61
N SER A 38 4.62 4.47 21.50
CA SER A 38 6.06 4.67 21.54
C SER A 38 6.55 5.28 20.21
N LYS A 39 7.77 5.82 20.21
CA LYS A 39 8.40 6.28 18.95
C LYS A 39 8.50 5.15 17.91
N ALA A 40 8.62 3.89 18.35
CA ALA A 40 8.66 2.73 17.48
C ALA A 40 7.30 2.48 16.80
N ASP A 41 6.19 2.55 17.55
CA ASP A 41 4.84 2.34 16.99
C ASP A 41 4.50 3.37 15.90
N ILE A 42 4.90 4.63 16.14
CA ILE A 42 4.75 5.71 15.16
C ILE A 42 5.61 5.45 13.93
N ALA A 43 6.86 5.01 14.10
CA ALA A 43 7.75 4.69 12.99
C ALA A 43 7.23 3.52 12.15
N ILE A 44 6.70 2.47 12.79
CA ILE A 44 6.10 1.31 12.11
C ILE A 44 4.86 1.74 11.30
N THR A 45 3.94 2.48 11.93
CA THR A 45 2.71 2.94 11.28
C THR A 45 3.02 3.85 10.09
N ARG A 46 4.03 4.72 10.24
CA ARG A 46 4.51 5.57 9.14
C ARG A 46 5.15 4.74 8.02
N GLY A 47 6.05 3.81 8.34
CA GLY A 47 6.70 2.95 7.35
C GLY A 47 5.70 2.12 6.54
N LEU A 48 4.66 1.60 7.19
CA LEU A 48 3.56 0.90 6.51
C LEU A 48 2.78 1.85 5.59
N GLY A 49 2.47 3.06 6.06
CA GLY A 49 1.80 4.08 5.26
C GLY A 49 2.60 4.53 4.05
N ASP A 50 3.90 4.76 4.22
CA ASP A 50 4.79 5.19 3.14
C ASP A 50 4.99 4.07 2.11
N SER A 51 5.14 2.81 2.54
CA SER A 51 5.23 1.66 1.63
C SER A 51 3.96 1.49 0.79
N MET A 52 2.78 1.58 1.40
CA MET A 52 1.50 1.52 0.69
C MET A 52 1.31 2.71 -0.26
N ALA A 53 1.73 3.91 0.16
CA ALA A 53 1.66 5.10 -0.69
C ALA A 53 2.56 5.00 -1.91
N LEU A 54 3.81 4.53 -1.73
CA LEU A 54 4.74 4.30 -2.84
C LEU A 54 4.22 3.22 -3.79
N LYS A 55 3.67 2.12 -3.27
CA LYS A 55 3.03 1.10 -4.10
C LYS A 55 1.91 1.71 -4.95
N ARG A 56 1.06 2.56 -4.35
CA ARG A 56 -0.01 3.26 -5.10
C ARG A 56 0.51 4.24 -6.14
N ALA A 57 1.58 4.99 -5.84
CA ALA A 57 2.14 6.00 -6.73
C ALA A 57 2.91 5.39 -7.91
N CYS A 58 3.63 4.28 -7.68
CA CYS A 58 4.52 3.67 -8.65
C CYS A 58 3.87 2.52 -9.45
N HIS A 59 2.80 1.90 -8.93
CA HIS A 59 2.12 0.80 -9.61
C HIS A 59 0.91 1.28 -10.41
N ASP A 60 0.98 1.14 -11.73
CA ASP A 60 -0.17 1.29 -12.61
C ASP A 60 -0.70 -0.10 -13.02
N THR A 61 -1.82 -0.49 -12.43
CA THR A 61 -2.56 -1.73 -12.74
C THR A 61 -2.82 -1.96 -14.23
N ARG A 62 -2.95 -0.89 -15.05
CA ARG A 62 -3.19 -1.01 -16.49
C ARG A 62 -1.92 -1.41 -17.23
N ILE A 63 -0.77 -0.85 -16.86
CA ILE A 63 0.53 -1.22 -17.42
C ILE A 63 0.89 -2.63 -16.99
N HIS A 64 0.70 -2.95 -15.71
CA HIS A 64 0.91 -4.31 -15.19
C HIS A 64 0.11 -5.35 -15.95
N THR A 65 -1.19 -5.11 -16.14
CA THR A 65 -2.06 -6.05 -16.88
C THR A 65 -1.67 -6.17 -18.36
N ARG A 66 -1.18 -5.09 -18.98
CA ARG A 66 -0.76 -5.07 -20.38
C ARG A 66 0.58 -5.77 -20.60
N LEU A 67 1.51 -5.66 -19.65
CA LEU A 67 2.83 -6.30 -19.70
C LEU A 67 2.82 -7.72 -19.12
N ALA A 68 1.73 -8.12 -18.47
CA ALA A 68 1.59 -9.44 -17.90
C ALA A 68 1.73 -10.54 -18.98
N PRO A 69 2.67 -11.48 -18.82
CA PRO A 69 2.92 -12.53 -19.80
C PRO A 69 1.75 -13.52 -19.89
N GLU A 70 1.63 -14.16 -21.05
CA GLU A 70 0.67 -15.24 -21.27
C GLU A 70 1.13 -16.52 -20.53
N GLY A 71 0.17 -17.23 -19.93
CA GLY A 71 0.43 -18.44 -19.16
C GLY A 71 0.45 -18.23 -17.64
N LYS A 72 -0.22 -19.13 -16.91
CA LYS A 72 -0.43 -19.01 -15.45
C LYS A 72 0.88 -18.91 -14.66
N GLN A 73 1.92 -19.64 -15.06
CA GLN A 73 3.17 -19.69 -14.32
C GLN A 73 4.03 -18.44 -14.52
N ALA A 74 4.14 -17.96 -15.77
CA ALA A 74 4.86 -16.72 -16.08
C ALA A 74 4.20 -15.52 -15.39
N ARG A 75 2.87 -15.49 -15.35
CA ARG A 75 2.11 -14.45 -14.66
C ARG A 75 2.30 -14.48 -13.14
N ALA A 76 2.31 -15.66 -12.53
CA ALA A 76 2.59 -15.80 -11.10
C ALA A 76 4.00 -15.30 -10.74
N ILE A 77 5.00 -15.55 -11.59
CA ILE A 77 6.36 -15.02 -11.40
C ILE A 77 6.36 -13.49 -11.58
N TYR A 78 5.69 -12.98 -12.62
CA TYR A 78 5.60 -11.56 -12.91
C TYR A 78 4.94 -10.78 -11.75
N ASP A 79 3.81 -11.29 -11.24
CA ASP A 79 3.11 -10.73 -10.09
C ASP A 79 3.97 -10.80 -8.81
N ALA A 80 4.76 -11.87 -8.62
CA ALA A 80 5.64 -12.01 -7.46
C ALA A 80 6.86 -11.08 -7.52
N VAL A 81 7.38 -10.78 -8.70
CA VAL A 81 8.51 -9.85 -8.89
C VAL A 81 8.10 -8.40 -8.69
N GLU A 82 6.85 -8.07 -9.00
CA GLU A 82 6.31 -6.72 -8.82
C GLU A 82 5.82 -6.41 -7.39
N GLN A 83 5.65 -7.45 -6.54
CA GLN A 83 5.05 -7.35 -5.21
C GLN A 83 5.86 -6.57 -4.19
#